data_AF-A0A953EYB7-F1
#
_entry.id   AF-A0A953EYB7-F1
#
_cell.length_a   1.000
_cell.length_b   1.000
_cell.length_c   1.000
_cell.angle_alpha   90.00
_cell.angle_beta   90.00
_cell.angle_gamma   90.00
#
_symmetry.space_group_name_H-M   'P 1'
#
loop_
_entity.id
_entity.type
_entity.pdbx_description
1 polymer ?
#
loop_
_entity_poly.entity_id
_entity_poly.type
_entity_poly.pdbx_seq_one_letter_code
_entity_poly.pdbx_strand_id
1 'polypeptide(L)'
;MPQQKPAGQCWLLKTEPGKFSIQDLAKSKNQTTFWNGVRNYQARNYLRDQLRPGDRVLLYHSNTEPNAVVGTATVVREGYPDHSAFDRGDRYFDPKSNREQPTWYMVDVKLVEIFPRAISLAELRGQPALAEMELLRRGSRLSVQPVRASEYAAIVKLAHSESAAPAIPAAPPAKTKRAPARATAGKAQRKTTTRRTK
;
A
#
# COMPACT_ATOMS: atom_id res chain seq x y z
N MET A 1 7.52 -16.59 33.31
CA MET A 1 7.54 -17.11 31.93
C MET A 1 6.54 -16.31 31.11
N PRO A 2 6.94 -15.50 30.12
CA PRO A 2 5.97 -14.80 29.29
C PRO A 2 5.21 -15.86 28.47
N GLN A 3 3.91 -15.94 28.70
CA GLN A 3 3.05 -16.90 28.00
C GLN A 3 3.03 -16.55 26.50
N GLN A 4 3.39 -17.51 25.66
CA GLN A 4 3.26 -17.38 24.20
C GLN A 4 1.77 -17.33 23.87
N LYS A 5 1.28 -16.13 23.54
CA LYS A 5 -0.04 -15.89 22.96
C LYS A 5 -0.23 -16.84 21.76
N PRO A 6 -1.42 -17.44 21.56
CA PRO A 6 -1.69 -18.21 20.35
C PRO A 6 -1.38 -17.34 19.12
N ALA A 7 -0.67 -17.91 18.16
CA ALA A 7 -0.14 -17.17 17.03
C ALA A 7 -1.31 -16.62 16.19
N GLY A 8 -1.42 -15.29 16.09
CA GLY A 8 -2.43 -14.63 15.26
C GLY A 8 -2.33 -15.03 13.78
N GLN A 9 -3.40 -14.77 13.03
CA GLN A 9 -3.46 -15.03 11.60
C GLN A 9 -2.37 -14.24 10.87
N CYS A 10 -1.95 -14.74 9.71
CA CYS A 10 -0.93 -14.09 8.89
C CYS A 10 -1.58 -13.38 7.69
N TRP A 11 -1.08 -12.19 7.40
CA TRP A 11 -1.59 -11.32 6.34
C TRP A 11 -0.45 -10.74 5.52
N LEU A 12 -0.76 -10.29 4.31
CA LEU A 12 0.10 -9.45 3.51
C LEU A 12 -0.63 -8.16 3.17
N LEU A 13 0.01 -7.03 3.48
CA LEU A 13 -0.48 -5.68 3.20
C LEU A 13 0.43 -5.00 2.19
N LYS A 14 -0.15 -4.56 1.07
CA LYS A 14 0.58 -3.85 0.00
C LYS A 14 0.56 -2.35 0.25
N THR A 15 1.72 -1.72 0.05
CA THR A 15 1.86 -0.27 -0.02
C THR A 15 2.77 0.11 -1.18
N GLU A 16 2.71 1.36 -1.63
CA GLU A 16 3.63 1.91 -2.62
C GLU A 16 4.67 2.77 -1.89
N PRO A 17 5.97 2.51 -2.01
CA PRO A 17 6.99 3.23 -1.25
C PRO A 17 7.04 4.74 -1.56
N GLY A 18 6.59 5.15 -2.75
CA GLY A 18 6.45 6.57 -3.10
C GLY A 18 5.26 7.28 -2.43
N LYS A 19 4.38 6.55 -1.74
CA LYS A 19 3.25 7.09 -0.97
C LYS A 19 3.45 6.88 0.53
N PHE A 20 3.78 5.66 0.93
CA PHE A 20 4.04 5.29 2.31
C PHE A 20 4.90 4.01 2.37
N SER A 21 6.18 4.16 2.65
CA SER A 21 7.15 3.07 2.74
C SER A 21 7.20 2.44 4.14
N ILE A 22 7.94 1.34 4.28
CA ILE A 22 8.23 0.75 5.60
C ILE A 22 9.11 1.69 6.45
N GLN A 23 9.92 2.53 5.80
CA GLN A 23 10.72 3.54 6.47
C GLN A 23 9.86 4.69 7.00
N ASP A 24 8.77 5.02 6.32
CA ASP A 24 7.79 5.98 6.82
C ASP A 24 7.06 5.41 8.05
N LEU A 25 6.68 4.13 8.02
CA LEU A 25 6.15 3.44 9.20
C LEU A 25 7.14 3.44 10.37
N ALA A 26 8.42 3.21 10.11
CA ALA A 26 9.46 3.25 11.14
C ALA A 26 9.65 4.63 11.76
N LYS A 27 9.36 5.70 11.02
CA LYS A 27 9.41 7.10 11.47
C LYS A 27 8.09 7.58 12.08
N SER A 28 6.99 6.87 11.87
CA SER A 28 5.71 7.19 12.48
C SER A 28 5.78 7.14 14.01
N LYS A 29 4.93 7.93 14.66
CA LYS A 29 4.81 7.92 16.13
C LYS A 29 4.55 6.49 16.61
N ASN A 30 5.35 6.03 17.57
CA ASN A 30 5.31 4.66 18.11
C ASN A 30 5.46 3.56 17.03
N GLN A 31 6.04 3.89 15.88
CA GLN A 31 6.17 3.02 14.71
C GLN A 31 4.82 2.42 14.26
N THR A 32 3.74 3.18 14.45
CA THR A 32 2.36 2.74 14.27
C THR A 32 1.65 3.67 13.30
N THR A 33 0.81 3.12 12.42
CA THR A 33 -0.03 3.90 11.51
C THR A 33 -1.37 3.22 11.27
N PHE A 34 -2.35 3.99 10.83
CA PHE A 34 -3.57 3.46 10.23
C PHE A 34 -3.30 3.00 8.79
N TRP A 35 -3.93 1.90 8.37
CA TRP A 35 -3.79 1.30 7.04
C TRP A 35 -5.00 1.63 6.16
N ASN A 36 -5.10 2.89 5.75
CA ASN A 36 -6.24 3.44 5.01
C ASN A 36 -6.16 3.19 3.49
N GLY A 37 -7.16 3.71 2.77
CA GLY A 37 -7.12 3.80 1.30
C GLY A 37 -7.43 2.50 0.57
N VAL A 38 -7.86 1.44 1.27
CA VAL A 38 -8.31 0.20 0.65
C VAL A 38 -9.70 0.42 0.02
N ARG A 39 -9.76 0.26 -1.31
CA ARG A 39 -10.98 0.48 -2.13
C ARG A 39 -11.42 -0.76 -2.91
N ASN A 40 -11.01 -1.93 -2.44
CA ASN A 40 -11.47 -3.23 -2.95
C ASN A 40 -12.38 -3.87 -1.90
N TYR A 41 -13.59 -4.29 -2.29
CA TYR A 41 -14.60 -4.83 -1.37
C TYR A 41 -14.15 -6.09 -0.61
N GLN A 42 -13.44 -7.01 -1.27
CA GLN A 42 -12.94 -8.21 -0.62
C GLN A 42 -11.81 -7.88 0.37
N ALA A 43 -10.85 -7.05 -0.04
CA ALA A 43 -9.79 -6.56 0.85
C ALA A 43 -10.35 -5.81 2.06
N ARG A 44 -11.37 -4.97 1.85
CA ARG A 44 -12.10 -4.31 2.93
C ARG A 44 -12.75 -5.31 3.89
N ASN A 45 -13.42 -6.34 3.36
CA ASN A 45 -14.04 -7.36 4.22
C ASN A 45 -13.00 -8.05 5.11
N TYR A 46 -11.79 -8.31 4.61
CA TYR A 46 -10.70 -8.79 5.46
C TYR A 46 -10.34 -7.81 6.58
N LEU A 47 -10.15 -6.53 6.26
CA LEU A 47 -9.84 -5.48 7.26
C LEU A 47 -10.93 -5.35 8.34
N ARG A 48 -12.20 -5.33 7.91
CA ARG A 48 -13.36 -5.15 8.79
C ARG A 48 -13.63 -6.40 9.63
N ASP A 49 -13.65 -7.56 8.99
CA ASP A 49 -14.26 -8.75 9.56
C ASP A 49 -13.22 -9.72 10.13
N GLN A 50 -11.97 -9.70 9.67
CA GLN A 50 -11.01 -10.79 9.95
C GLN A 50 -9.70 -10.35 10.62
N LEU A 51 -9.13 -9.20 10.28
CA LEU A 51 -7.90 -8.72 10.92
C LEU A 51 -8.17 -8.40 12.40
N ARG A 52 -7.34 -8.93 13.29
CA ARG A 52 -7.44 -8.74 14.75
C ARG A 52 -6.10 -8.34 15.38
N PRO A 53 -6.10 -7.61 16.51
CA PRO A 53 -4.88 -7.28 17.23
C PRO A 53 -4.05 -8.52 17.57
N GLY A 54 -2.76 -8.49 17.25
CA GLY A 54 -1.84 -9.62 17.37
C GLY A 54 -1.66 -10.46 16.11
N ASP A 55 -2.46 -10.22 15.06
CA ASP A 55 -2.20 -10.79 13.75
C ASP A 55 -0.86 -10.29 13.19
N ARG A 56 -0.20 -11.16 12.41
CA ARG A 56 1.11 -10.92 11.80
C ARG A 56 0.95 -10.45 10.37
N VAL A 57 1.73 -9.47 9.97
CA VAL A 57 1.63 -8.82 8.67
C VAL A 57 2.99 -8.86 7.96
N LEU A 58 3.01 -9.29 6.71
CA LEU A 58 4.08 -9.02 5.76
C LEU A 58 3.81 -7.69 5.06
N LEU A 59 4.79 -6.79 5.06
CA LEU A 59 4.70 -5.53 4.33
C LEU A 59 5.31 -5.68 2.94
N TYR A 60 4.49 -5.45 1.91
CA TYR A 60 4.88 -5.61 0.52
C TYR A 60 4.92 -4.25 -0.19
N HIS A 61 6.09 -3.90 -0.72
CA HIS A 61 6.24 -2.76 -1.61
C HIS A 61 5.81 -3.15 -3.02
N SER A 62 4.78 -2.45 -3.49
CA SER A 62 4.16 -2.61 -4.80
C SER A 62 4.38 -1.35 -5.65
N ASN A 63 4.13 -1.46 -6.96
CA ASN A 63 4.34 -0.39 -7.93
C ASN A 63 5.77 0.19 -7.87
N THR A 64 6.75 -0.69 -7.67
CA THR A 64 8.18 -0.37 -7.62
C THR A 64 8.98 -1.45 -8.34
N GLU A 65 10.25 -1.17 -8.64
CA GLU A 65 11.16 -2.10 -9.29
C GLU A 65 12.40 -2.31 -8.39
N PRO A 66 12.57 -3.48 -7.77
CA PRO A 66 11.66 -4.63 -7.76
C PRO A 66 10.52 -4.48 -6.75
N ASN A 67 9.34 -5.02 -7.05
CA ASN A 67 8.32 -5.25 -6.01
C ASN A 67 8.82 -6.34 -5.05
N ALA A 68 8.61 -6.14 -3.75
CA ALA A 68 9.22 -7.01 -2.74
C ALA A 68 8.48 -7.01 -1.40
N VAL A 69 8.63 -8.10 -0.64
CA VAL A 69 8.36 -8.08 0.80
C VAL A 69 9.58 -7.46 1.49
N VAL A 70 9.34 -6.47 2.36
CA VAL A 70 10.40 -5.63 2.94
C VAL A 70 10.49 -5.71 4.47
N GLY A 71 9.56 -6.40 5.11
CA GLY A 71 9.55 -6.54 6.57
C GLY A 71 8.22 -7.03 7.10
N THR A 72 8.08 -6.94 8.41
CA THR A 72 6.91 -7.40 9.15
C THR A 72 6.31 -6.30 10.03
N ALA A 73 5.01 -6.44 10.28
CA ALA A 73 4.25 -5.63 11.21
C ALA A 73 3.28 -6.53 11.98
N THR A 74 2.60 -5.95 12.98
CA THR A 74 1.49 -6.58 13.67
C THR A 74 0.28 -5.65 13.70
N VAL A 75 -0.91 -6.21 13.63
CA VAL A 75 -2.14 -5.44 13.83
C VAL A 75 -2.24 -5.06 15.30
N VAL A 76 -2.49 -3.78 15.59
CA VAL A 76 -2.66 -3.25 16.95
C VAL A 76 -4.05 -2.69 17.21
N ARG A 77 -4.85 -2.51 16.16
CA ARG A 77 -6.28 -2.16 16.24
C ARG A 77 -7.05 -2.88 15.14
N GLU A 78 -8.18 -3.49 15.49
CA GLU A 78 -9.08 -4.14 14.54
C GLU A 78 -9.77 -3.15 13.59
N GLY A 79 -10.57 -3.66 12.66
CA GLY A 79 -11.26 -2.89 11.63
C GLY A 79 -12.14 -1.76 12.17
N TYR A 80 -11.92 -0.55 11.68
CA TYR A 80 -12.74 0.63 11.99
C TYR A 80 -12.92 1.51 10.74
N PRO A 81 -13.90 2.44 10.73
CA PRO A 81 -14.19 3.25 9.54
C PRO A 81 -12.98 4.04 9.04
N ASP A 82 -12.72 3.96 7.74
CA ASP A 82 -11.64 4.70 7.10
C ASP A 82 -12.03 6.18 6.93
N HIS A 83 -11.48 7.05 7.77
CA HIS A 83 -11.78 8.48 7.75
C HIS A 83 -11.41 9.17 6.43
N SER A 84 -10.44 8.64 5.67
CA SER A 84 -10.07 9.19 4.35
C SER A 84 -11.18 9.08 3.31
N ALA A 85 -12.16 8.19 3.53
CA ALA A 85 -13.32 8.09 2.66
C ALA A 85 -14.28 9.28 2.80
N PHE A 86 -14.24 10.01 3.91
CA PHE A 86 -15.20 11.11 4.19
C PHE A 86 -14.65 12.50 3.86
N ASP A 87 -13.33 12.63 3.69
CA ASP A 87 -12.68 13.91 3.43
C ASP A 87 -12.60 14.19 1.93
N ARG A 88 -13.28 15.23 1.46
CA ARG A 88 -13.29 15.65 0.04
C ARG A 88 -11.91 16.04 -0.49
N GLY A 89 -10.99 16.44 0.39
CA GLY A 89 -9.61 16.77 0.02
C GLY A 89 -8.69 15.56 -0.07
N ASP A 90 -9.12 14.40 0.45
CA ASP A 90 -8.31 13.19 0.45
C ASP A 90 -8.40 12.46 -0.91
N ARG A 91 -7.28 11.89 -1.33
CA ARG A 91 -7.17 11.10 -2.56
C ARG A 91 -8.05 9.85 -2.58
N TYR A 92 -8.52 9.40 -1.41
CA TYR A 92 -9.35 8.22 -1.25
C TYR A 92 -10.80 8.56 -0.89
N PHE A 93 -11.22 9.82 -1.04
CA PHE A 93 -12.59 10.25 -0.87
C PHE A 93 -13.57 9.37 -1.67
N ASP A 94 -14.69 9.01 -1.03
CA ASP A 94 -15.80 8.35 -1.70
C ASP A 94 -17.09 9.11 -1.39
N PRO A 95 -17.71 9.79 -2.38
CA PRO A 95 -18.93 10.56 -2.16
C PRO A 95 -20.14 9.70 -1.73
N LYS A 96 -20.06 8.37 -1.86
CA LYS A 96 -21.12 7.44 -1.44
C LYS A 96 -20.91 6.90 -0.02
N SER A 97 -19.73 7.06 0.57
CA SER A 97 -19.45 6.62 1.93
C SER A 97 -19.79 7.71 2.93
N ASN A 98 -20.63 7.40 3.92
CA ASN A 98 -21.00 8.33 5.00
C ASN A 98 -20.64 7.75 6.38
N ARG A 99 -20.68 8.58 7.42
CA ARG A 99 -20.23 8.19 8.76
C ARG A 99 -21.22 7.29 9.48
N GLU A 100 -22.51 7.38 9.16
CA GLU A 100 -23.56 6.54 9.73
C GLU A 100 -23.50 5.11 9.19
N GLN A 101 -23.09 4.95 7.93
CA GLN A 101 -22.96 3.69 7.20
C GLN A 101 -21.66 3.68 6.40
N PRO A 102 -20.51 3.51 7.08
CA PRO A 102 -19.20 3.56 6.45
C PRO A 102 -19.02 2.43 5.45
N THR A 103 -18.62 2.77 4.23
CA THR A 103 -18.36 1.78 3.17
C THR A 103 -16.96 1.20 3.29
N TRP A 104 -15.98 1.95 3.81
CA TRP A 104 -14.56 1.60 3.84
C TRP A 104 -14.03 1.50 5.26
N TYR A 105 -13.10 0.58 5.46
CA TYR A 105 -12.53 0.23 6.76
C TYR A 105 -11.01 0.16 6.66
N MET A 106 -10.35 0.41 7.79
CA MET A 106 -8.91 0.32 7.99
C MET A 106 -8.60 -0.32 9.34
N VAL A 107 -7.34 -0.66 9.55
CA VAL A 107 -6.79 -1.19 10.81
C VAL A 107 -5.59 -0.33 11.21
N ASP A 108 -5.11 -0.46 12.44
CA ASP A 108 -3.79 0.08 12.81
C ASP A 108 -2.76 -1.03 12.82
N VAL A 109 -1.59 -0.76 12.25
CA VAL A 109 -0.44 -1.68 12.24
C VAL A 109 0.76 -1.03 12.89
N LYS A 110 1.54 -1.82 13.61
CA LYS A 110 2.81 -1.44 14.23
C LYS A 110 3.95 -2.22 13.60
N LEU A 111 5.04 -1.54 13.28
CA LEU A 111 6.27 -2.17 12.81
C LEU A 111 6.75 -3.25 13.80
N VAL A 112 7.15 -4.40 13.28
CA VAL A 112 7.84 -5.44 14.03
C VAL A 112 9.29 -5.49 13.59
N GLU A 113 9.53 -5.59 12.29
CA GLU A 113 10.87 -5.73 11.75
C GLU A 113 10.97 -5.15 10.33
N ILE A 114 12.09 -4.51 10.02
CA ILE A 114 12.52 -4.26 8.64
C ILE A 114 13.50 -5.36 8.29
N PHE A 115 13.24 -6.11 7.22
CA PHE A 115 14.10 -7.22 6.85
C PHE A 115 15.51 -6.73 6.46
N PRO A 116 16.56 -7.53 6.75
CA PRO A 116 17.92 -7.18 6.37
C PRO A 116 18.11 -7.13 4.85
N ARG A 117 17.26 -7.84 4.09
CA ARG A 117 17.13 -7.72 2.64
C ARG A 117 15.68 -7.81 2.19
N ALA A 118 15.37 -7.14 1.08
CA ALA A 118 14.05 -7.23 0.47
C ALA A 118 13.92 -8.52 -0.34
N ILE A 119 12.78 -9.20 -0.25
CA ILE A 119 12.50 -10.43 -0.99
C ILE A 119 11.65 -10.11 -2.21
N SER A 120 12.29 -10.11 -3.38
CA SER A 120 11.65 -9.72 -4.63
C SER A 120 10.51 -10.67 -5.03
N LEU A 121 9.53 -10.16 -5.78
CA LEU A 121 8.46 -11.00 -6.33
C LEU A 121 9.00 -12.13 -7.21
N ALA A 122 10.11 -11.90 -7.92
CA ALA A 122 10.78 -12.94 -8.71
C ALA A 122 11.32 -14.06 -7.82
N GLU A 123 11.95 -13.70 -6.71
CA GLU A 123 12.46 -14.67 -5.74
C GLU A 123 11.33 -15.45 -5.06
N LEU A 124 10.23 -14.77 -4.68
CA LEU A 124 9.06 -15.42 -4.10
C LEU A 124 8.45 -16.47 -5.06
N ARG A 125 8.42 -16.18 -6.37
CA ARG A 125 7.95 -17.15 -7.39
C ARG A 125 8.85 -18.37 -7.52
N GLY A 126 10.12 -18.25 -7.16
CA GLY A 126 11.06 -19.38 -7.15
C GLY A 126 10.89 -20.32 -5.97
N GLN A 127 10.03 -20.01 -4.99
CA GLN A 127 9.87 -20.81 -3.79
C GLN A 127 8.70 -21.79 -3.91
N PRO A 128 8.94 -23.13 -3.91
CA PRO A 128 7.85 -24.12 -3.95
C PRO A 128 6.88 -24.00 -2.76
N ALA A 129 7.40 -23.60 -1.59
CA ALA A 129 6.59 -23.38 -0.39
C ALA A 129 5.55 -22.25 -0.54
N LEU A 130 5.67 -21.41 -1.57
CA LEU A 130 4.78 -20.27 -1.83
C LEU A 130 3.88 -20.48 -3.06
N ALA A 131 3.86 -21.68 -3.65
CA ALA A 131 3.13 -21.96 -4.90
C ALA A 131 1.64 -21.56 -4.85
N GLU A 132 1.01 -21.72 -3.68
CA GLU A 132 -0.40 -21.44 -3.44
C GLU A 132 -0.68 -20.04 -2.88
N MET A 133 0.35 -19.21 -2.74
CA MET A 133 0.23 -17.90 -2.09
C MET A 133 -0.63 -16.95 -2.95
N GLU A 134 -1.60 -16.30 -2.31
CA GLU A 134 -2.52 -15.33 -2.96
C GLU A 134 -1.78 -14.23 -3.74
N LEU A 135 -0.60 -13.81 -3.27
CA LEU A 135 0.26 -12.83 -3.94
C LEU A 135 0.69 -13.28 -5.34
N LEU A 136 0.94 -14.57 -5.52
CA LEU A 136 1.51 -15.15 -6.73
C LEU A 136 0.45 -15.64 -7.72
N ARG A 137 -0.81 -15.75 -7.29
CA ARG A 137 -1.92 -16.16 -8.16
C ARG A 137 -2.08 -15.18 -9.32
N ARG A 138 -2.09 -15.71 -10.55
CA ARG A 138 -2.32 -14.92 -11.76
C ARG A 138 -3.65 -14.15 -11.65
N GLY A 139 -3.58 -12.85 -11.91
CA GLY A 139 -4.75 -11.97 -11.85
C GLY A 139 -5.15 -11.49 -10.45
N SER A 140 -4.45 -11.88 -9.37
CA SER A 140 -4.74 -11.31 -8.05
C SER A 140 -4.52 -9.79 -8.05
N ARG A 141 -5.55 -9.06 -7.60
CA ARG A 141 -5.55 -7.61 -7.42
C ARG A 141 -5.79 -7.20 -5.97
N LEU A 142 -5.73 -8.15 -5.04
CA LEU A 142 -5.95 -7.88 -3.62
C LEU A 142 -4.73 -7.16 -3.02
N SER A 143 -4.99 -6.05 -2.31
CA SER A 143 -3.98 -5.30 -1.55
C SER A 143 -3.85 -5.76 -0.10
N VAL A 144 -4.86 -6.46 0.41
CA VAL A 144 -4.88 -7.15 1.70
C VAL A 144 -5.17 -8.61 1.40
N GLN A 145 -4.28 -9.49 1.81
CA GLN A 145 -4.30 -10.89 1.42
C GLN A 145 -4.11 -11.79 2.65
N PRO A 146 -4.89 -12.88 2.80
CA PRO A 146 -4.55 -13.90 3.78
C PRO A 146 -3.25 -14.59 3.37
N VAL A 147 -2.46 -15.00 4.37
CA VAL A 147 -1.20 -15.73 4.18
C VAL A 147 -1.25 -16.95 5.09
N ARG A 148 -0.87 -18.12 4.56
CA ARG A 148 -0.76 -19.33 5.40
C ARG A 148 0.40 -19.17 6.37
N ALA A 149 0.29 -19.74 7.56
CA ALA A 149 1.37 -19.68 8.55
C ALA A 149 2.71 -20.22 8.01
N SER A 150 2.66 -21.27 7.18
CA SER A 150 3.82 -21.85 6.48
C SER A 150 4.44 -20.88 5.47
N GLU A 151 3.63 -20.17 4.69
CA GLU A 151 4.09 -19.17 3.71
C GLU A 151 4.77 -17.99 4.43
N TYR A 152 4.17 -17.50 5.52
CA TYR A 152 4.76 -16.44 6.34
C TYR A 152 6.13 -16.87 6.89
N ALA A 153 6.19 -18.06 7.49
CA ALA A 153 7.43 -18.58 8.06
C ALA A 153 8.52 -18.78 6.99
N ALA A 154 8.15 -19.26 5.79
CA ALA A 154 9.08 -19.41 4.67
C ALA A 154 9.66 -18.06 4.23
N ILE A 155 8.83 -17.02 4.13
CA ILE A 155 9.27 -15.67 3.72
C ILE A 155 10.18 -15.04 4.78
N VAL A 156 9.83 -15.15 6.06
CA VAL A 156 10.71 -14.67 7.16
C VAL A 156 12.04 -15.41 7.12
N LYS A 157 12.03 -16.74 7.01
CA LYS A 157 13.28 -17.53 6.91
C LYS A 157 14.12 -17.09 5.71
N LEU A 158 13.50 -16.84 4.57
CA LEU A 158 14.18 -16.40 3.35
C LEU A 158 14.80 -15.01 3.50
N ALA A 159 14.16 -14.12 4.25
CA ALA A 159 14.68 -12.78 4.54
C ALA A 159 15.95 -12.82 5.40
N HIS A 160 16.13 -13.86 6.21
CA HIS A 160 17.29 -14.03 7.09
C HIS A 160 18.34 -15.03 6.59
N SER A 161 18.16 -15.61 5.41
CA SER A 161 19.20 -16.47 4.82
C SER A 161 20.29 -15.62 4.15
N GLU A 162 21.54 -16.06 4.25
CA GLU A 162 22.73 -15.38 3.68
C GLU A 162 22.78 -15.35 2.15
N SER A 163 21.75 -15.83 1.44
CA SER A 163 21.75 -15.83 -0.02
C SER A 163 21.36 -14.47 -0.58
N ALA A 164 22.31 -13.85 -1.28
CA ALA A 164 22.35 -12.44 -1.67
C ALA A 164 21.28 -11.99 -2.68
N ALA A 165 20.61 -10.88 -2.34
CA ALA A 165 20.24 -9.81 -3.26
C ALA A 165 20.31 -8.49 -2.46
N PRO A 166 20.82 -7.38 -3.03
CA PRO A 166 21.14 -6.18 -2.27
C PRO A 166 19.87 -5.49 -1.73
N ALA A 167 20.02 -4.82 -0.59
CA ALA A 167 19.00 -3.94 -0.03
C ALA A 167 18.59 -2.87 -1.05
N ILE A 168 17.28 -2.65 -1.21
CA ILE A 168 16.76 -1.60 -2.08
C ILE A 168 17.23 -0.23 -1.53
N PRO A 169 17.92 0.62 -2.32
CA PRO A 169 18.25 1.96 -1.88
C PRO A 169 16.97 2.76 -1.64
N ALA A 170 16.99 3.65 -0.65
CA ALA A 170 15.86 4.51 -0.29
C ALA A 170 15.22 5.13 -1.55
N ALA A 171 13.88 5.12 -1.59
CA ALA A 171 13.11 5.57 -2.75
C ALA A 171 13.61 6.93 -3.26
N PRO A 172 13.85 7.10 -4.58
CA PRO A 172 14.17 8.41 -5.13
C PRO A 172 12.98 9.36 -4.94
N PRO A 173 13.22 10.67 -4.78
CA PRO A 173 12.15 11.65 -4.57
C PRO A 173 11.16 11.62 -5.74
N ALA A 174 9.89 11.81 -5.42
CA ALA A 174 8.78 11.80 -6.37
C ALA A 174 9.06 12.70 -7.58
N LYS A 175 9.00 12.15 -8.80
CA LYS A 175 9.12 12.93 -10.04
C LYS A 175 7.94 13.90 -10.14
N THR A 176 8.22 15.19 -10.05
CA THR A 176 7.26 16.27 -10.26
C THR A 176 6.68 16.18 -11.68
N LYS A 177 5.35 16.08 -11.80
CA LYS A 177 4.67 16.16 -13.10
C LYS A 177 4.97 17.53 -13.73
N ARG A 178 5.55 17.53 -14.93
CA ARG A 178 5.67 18.71 -15.79
C ARG A 178 4.26 19.22 -16.11
N ALA A 179 4.00 20.49 -15.83
CA ALA A 179 2.76 21.17 -16.20
C ALA A 179 2.57 21.19 -17.72
N PRO A 180 1.33 21.14 -18.24
CA PRO A 180 1.09 21.25 -19.68
C PRO A 180 1.43 22.66 -20.17
N ALA A 181 2.03 22.72 -21.36
CA ALA A 181 2.36 23.97 -22.04
C ALA A 181 1.09 24.79 -22.29
N ARG A 182 1.15 26.06 -21.88
CA ARG A 182 0.11 27.07 -22.05
C ARG A 182 -0.06 27.36 -23.54
N ALA A 183 -1.24 27.05 -24.10
CA ALA A 183 -1.64 27.53 -25.42
C ALA A 183 -1.85 29.06 -25.36
N THR A 184 -1.09 29.80 -26.17
CA THR A 184 -1.30 31.24 -26.38
C THR A 184 -2.39 31.45 -27.42
N ALA A 185 -3.55 31.92 -26.99
CA ALA A 185 -4.54 32.57 -27.84
C ALA A 185 -4.41 34.10 -27.68
N GLY A 186 -4.41 34.83 -28.80
CA GLY A 186 -4.76 36.24 -28.82
C GLY A 186 -3.85 37.14 -29.65
N LYS A 187 -4.31 37.51 -30.84
CA LYS A 187 -4.39 38.93 -31.24
C LYS A 187 -5.45 39.11 -32.33
N ALA A 188 -6.56 39.69 -31.91
CA ALA A 188 -7.55 40.29 -32.78
C ALA A 188 -6.98 41.60 -33.35
N GLN A 189 -7.22 41.85 -34.64
CA GLN A 189 -6.92 43.13 -35.27
C GLN A 189 -8.19 43.62 -35.99
N ARG A 190 -8.88 44.56 -35.33
CA ARG A 190 -9.87 45.45 -35.95
C ARG A 190 -9.13 46.61 -36.62
N LYS A 191 -9.40 46.87 -37.90
CA LYS A 191 -9.21 48.17 -38.57
C LYS A 191 -10.26 48.26 -39.69
N THR A 192 -11.36 48.97 -39.44
CA THR A 192 -11.68 50.35 -39.87
C THR A 192 -12.30 50.46 -41.27
N THR A 193 -13.60 50.76 -41.23
CA THR A 193 -14.43 51.45 -42.21
C THR A 193 -13.71 52.58 -42.95
N THR A 194 -13.80 52.62 -44.28
CA THR A 194 -13.92 53.87 -45.06
C THR A 194 -14.82 53.64 -46.28
N ARG A 195 -15.70 54.62 -46.48
CA ARG A 195 -16.79 54.77 -47.45
C ARG A 195 -16.28 55.56 -48.68
N ARG A 196 -16.70 55.21 -49.91
CA ARG A 196 -16.86 56.11 -51.10
C ARG A 196 -17.28 55.28 -52.33
N THR A 197 -18.55 55.36 -52.77
CA THR A 197 -19.05 56.12 -53.96
C THR A 197 -18.40 55.76 -55.30
N LYS A 198 -19.12 55.01 -56.14
CA LYS A 198 -19.89 55.52 -57.29
C LYS A 198 -20.85 54.44 -57.77
#